data_AF-A0A3E0Q0R9-F1
#
_entry.id   AF-A0A3E0Q0R9-F1
#
_cell.length_a   1.000
_cell.length_b   1.000
_cell.length_c   1.000
_cell.angle_alpha   90.00
_cell.angle_beta   90.00
_cell.angle_gamma   90.00
#
_symmetry.space_group_name_H-M   'P 1'
#
loop_
_entity.id
_entity.type
_entity.pdbx_description
1 polymer ?
#
loop_
_entity_poly.entity_id
_entity_poly.type
_entity_poly.pdbx_seq_one_letter_code
_entity_poly.pdbx_strand_id
1 'polypeptide(L)'
;MSPASAVRRPRRPGQTACRRPSARAHCDRTGLLLGQRFGHSSGNASMRTTVFLLVCGFVLTADVGDSRADDSTAAAPDSDAIDLGFQGEYRGWQQANLSSRSVQPMGLQVIARGEGEFEAVKYAGGLPGERRFRSDRYQLQGRRSGEFVELVGENFDIVLENSTALIFDKEGRPAGEMARVERISPTMGLKPTAGAIVLFADGEPRGLKNPQVTEDGFLLAGTETAEAYQSFRLHAEFRLPFRPEATGQSRGNSGFYLQSRYEVQVLDSFGLEGEKNECGALYKQRAPDVNMCLPPMQWQTYDIDFQAPVIDADGEKQRNARISVWHNGTLIHNDVEIVDKTGAGQPEGPHPLPTKIQDHGNPVVFRNLWLVETTGQTRNGWSPVPPNAPSRPVAVLDRSDRLN
;
A
#
# COMPACT_ATOMS: atom_id res chain seq x y z
N MET A 1 15.34 -21.44 -52.49
CA MET A 1 14.50 -21.56 -53.70
C MET A 1 13.06 -21.75 -53.25
N SER A 2 12.22 -20.71 -53.42
CA SER A 2 10.75 -20.82 -53.41
C SER A 2 10.27 -21.46 -54.72
N PRO A 3 8.98 -21.83 -54.86
CA PRO A 3 8.00 -20.79 -55.23
C PRO A 3 6.64 -20.87 -54.49
N ALA A 4 5.99 -19.72 -54.49
CA ALA A 4 4.64 -19.45 -54.03
C ALA A 4 3.60 -19.59 -55.17
N SER A 5 2.32 -19.79 -54.82
CA SER A 5 1.09 -19.25 -55.45
C SER A 5 -0.12 -19.86 -54.69
N ALA A 6 -0.96 -19.15 -53.93
CA ALA A 6 -1.86 -18.02 -54.20
C ALA A 6 -3.22 -18.41 -54.83
N VAL A 7 -4.28 -17.83 -54.24
CA VAL A 7 -5.61 -17.48 -54.79
C VAL A 7 -6.80 -18.45 -54.48
N ARG A 8 -7.73 -18.06 -53.59
CA ARG A 8 -9.01 -17.34 -53.88
C ARG A 8 -9.91 -17.18 -52.63
N ARG A 9 -10.42 -15.96 -52.41
CA ARG A 9 -11.55 -15.62 -51.51
C ARG A 9 -12.90 -15.77 -52.23
N PRO A 10 -14.02 -15.84 -51.49
CA PRO A 10 -15.18 -15.03 -51.88
C PRO A 10 -15.79 -14.18 -50.74
N ARG A 11 -16.10 -12.96 -51.18
CA ARG A 11 -17.01 -11.86 -50.78
C ARG A 11 -17.97 -11.98 -49.57
N ARG A 12 -18.00 -10.87 -48.81
CA ARG A 12 -19.12 -10.37 -47.97
C ARG A 12 -20.23 -9.72 -48.83
N PRO A 13 -21.48 -9.70 -48.34
CA PRO A 13 -22.38 -8.55 -48.38
C PRO A 13 -22.83 -8.20 -46.94
N GLY A 14 -23.27 -7.02 -46.54
CA GLY A 14 -23.49 -5.73 -47.19
C GLY A 14 -23.65 -4.69 -46.07
N GLN A 15 -23.29 -3.45 -46.38
CA GLN A 15 -23.54 -2.29 -45.53
C GLN A 15 -24.99 -1.83 -45.73
N THR A 16 -25.66 -1.49 -44.63
CA THR A 16 -26.78 -0.53 -44.64
C THR A 16 -26.56 0.48 -43.54
N ALA A 17 -26.11 1.66 -43.96
CA ALA A 17 -26.14 2.87 -43.17
C ALA A 17 -27.59 3.38 -43.10
N CYS A 18 -28.08 3.75 -41.91
CA CYS A 18 -29.27 4.56 -41.78
C CYS A 18 -28.98 5.79 -40.91
N ARG A 19 -29.47 6.92 -41.43
CA ARG A 19 -29.14 8.31 -41.10
C ARG A 19 -29.78 8.76 -39.78
N ARG A 20 -29.09 9.68 -39.10
CA ARG A 20 -29.69 10.64 -38.15
C ARG A 20 -30.70 11.55 -38.87
N PRO A 21 -31.69 12.09 -38.14
CA PRO A 21 -32.17 13.43 -38.42
C PRO A 21 -31.92 14.37 -37.23
N SER A 22 -31.38 15.53 -37.57
CA SER A 22 -31.39 16.78 -36.81
C SER A 22 -32.79 17.41 -36.86
N ALA A 23 -33.24 17.99 -35.76
CA ALA A 23 -34.20 19.11 -35.80
C ALA A 23 -33.99 20.03 -34.60
N ARG A 24 -33.51 21.25 -34.90
CA ARG A 24 -33.69 22.46 -34.08
C ARG A 24 -35.14 22.90 -34.22
N ALA A 25 -35.73 23.41 -33.13
CA ALA A 25 -36.82 24.37 -33.20
C ALA A 25 -36.58 25.46 -32.14
N HIS A 26 -36.29 26.66 -32.64
CA HIS A 26 -36.50 27.92 -31.93
C HIS A 26 -38.00 28.21 -31.86
N CYS A 27 -38.44 28.80 -30.76
CA CYS A 27 -39.52 29.78 -30.80
C CYS A 27 -39.19 30.91 -29.82
N ASP A 28 -38.80 32.05 -30.37
CA ASP A 28 -38.89 33.36 -29.73
C ASP A 28 -40.37 33.76 -29.58
N ARG A 29 -40.73 34.44 -28.49
CA ARG A 29 -41.16 35.87 -28.53
C ARG A 29 -41.73 36.40 -27.20
N THR A 30 -40.97 37.32 -26.61
CA THR A 30 -41.31 38.72 -26.23
C THR A 30 -42.45 39.08 -25.25
N GLY A 31 -42.05 39.93 -24.29
CA GLY A 31 -42.83 41.00 -23.61
C GLY A 31 -42.29 41.23 -22.19
N LEU A 32 -41.32 42.14 -21.88
CA LEU A 32 -41.38 43.62 -21.82
C LEU A 32 -42.69 44.10 -21.13
N LEU A 33 -42.74 44.78 -19.98
CA LEU A 33 -42.18 46.07 -19.52
C LEU A 33 -42.64 46.23 -18.03
N LEU A 34 -41.84 46.65 -17.04
CA LEU A 34 -41.35 48.01 -16.68
C LEU A 34 -42.08 48.59 -15.44
N GLY A 35 -41.31 49.25 -14.55
CA GLY A 35 -41.82 50.19 -13.52
C GLY A 35 -41.27 49.90 -12.11
N GLN A 36 -40.08 50.38 -11.72
CA GLN A 36 -39.81 51.69 -11.05
C GLN A 36 -40.44 51.79 -9.65
N ARG A 37 -39.67 51.78 -8.54
CA ARG A 37 -38.71 52.76 -7.97
C ARG A 37 -39.33 53.56 -6.80
N PHE A 38 -38.41 54.07 -5.97
CA PHE A 38 -38.54 54.92 -4.76
C PHE A 38 -38.81 54.17 -3.45
N GLY A 39 -38.05 54.34 -2.38
CA GLY A 39 -36.88 55.18 -2.14
C GLY A 39 -36.84 55.65 -0.67
N HIS A 40 -35.62 55.78 -0.13
CA HIS A 40 -35.23 56.60 1.04
C HIS A 40 -35.72 56.11 2.42
N SER A 41 -35.03 56.33 3.54
CA SER A 41 -33.71 56.86 3.92
C SER A 41 -33.67 56.91 5.46
N SER A 42 -32.47 57.07 6.03
CA SER A 42 -32.14 57.47 7.42
C SER A 42 -32.37 56.42 8.51
N GLY A 43 -31.43 56.11 9.40
CA GLY A 43 -30.21 56.81 9.81
C GLY A 43 -30.30 57.07 11.31
N ASN A 44 -29.40 56.48 12.12
CA ASN A 44 -28.62 57.17 13.15
C ASN A 44 -27.80 56.21 14.03
N ALA A 45 -26.65 56.75 14.42
CA ALA A 45 -25.57 56.14 15.19
C ALA A 45 -25.76 56.26 16.72
N SER A 46 -24.74 55.74 17.44
CA SER A 46 -24.40 55.86 18.87
C SER A 46 -24.61 54.52 19.61
N MET A 47 -23.74 53.99 20.47
CA MET A 47 -22.69 54.59 21.30
C MET A 47 -21.67 53.51 21.68
N ARG A 48 -20.40 53.87 21.77
CA ARG A 48 -19.30 53.03 22.26
C ARG A 48 -19.41 52.82 23.78
N THR A 49 -19.10 51.63 24.28
CA THR A 49 -18.64 51.43 25.66
C THR A 49 -17.50 50.42 25.66
N THR A 50 -16.31 50.94 25.97
CA THR A 50 -15.05 50.21 26.12
C THR A 50 -15.00 49.61 27.52
N VAL A 51 -14.72 48.31 27.62
CA VAL A 51 -14.30 47.67 28.87
C VAL A 51 -12.84 47.28 28.70
N PHE A 52 -11.99 47.89 29.52
CA PHE A 52 -10.58 47.55 29.72
C PHE A 52 -10.50 46.19 30.43
N LEU A 53 -9.73 45.24 29.88
CA LEU A 53 -9.24 44.08 30.62
C LEU A 53 -7.71 44.08 30.58
N LEU A 54 -7.14 44.08 31.78
CA LEU A 54 -5.73 44.14 32.12
C LEU A 54 -4.92 43.02 31.44
N VAL A 55 -3.79 43.41 30.85
CA VAL A 55 -2.69 42.53 30.48
C VAL A 55 -1.83 42.32 31.72
N CYS A 56 -1.82 41.10 32.27
CA CYS A 56 -0.79 40.64 33.19
C CYS A 56 0.15 39.70 32.43
N GLY A 57 1.41 40.14 32.29
CA GLY A 57 2.48 39.33 31.72
C GLY A 57 2.88 38.20 32.66
N PHE A 58 2.91 36.99 32.11
CA PHE A 58 3.69 35.87 32.63
C PHE A 58 4.63 35.45 31.50
N VAL A 59 5.92 35.70 31.69
CA VAL A 59 6.97 35.10 30.86
C VAL A 59 7.12 33.66 31.34
N LEU A 60 6.49 32.72 30.63
CA LEU A 60 6.80 31.31 30.71
C LEU A 60 7.88 31.02 29.67
N THR A 61 9.08 30.72 30.14
CA THR A 61 10.09 30.04 29.34
C THR A 61 9.55 28.66 29.02
N ALA A 62 9.11 28.45 27.78
CA ALA A 62 8.81 27.12 27.28
C ALA A 62 10.15 26.40 27.08
N ASP A 63 10.47 25.52 28.02
CA ASP A 63 11.47 24.47 27.79
C ASP A 63 10.88 23.57 26.68
N VAL A 64 11.54 23.54 25.52
CA VAL A 64 11.16 22.65 24.43
C VAL A 64 11.65 21.26 24.83
N GLY A 65 10.85 20.59 25.65
CA GLY A 65 10.95 19.16 25.88
C GLY A 65 10.64 18.43 24.58
N ASP A 66 11.68 17.86 23.98
CA ASP A 66 11.63 16.92 22.85
C ASP A 66 10.84 15.68 23.30
N SER A 67 9.51 15.71 23.12
CA SER A 67 8.64 14.57 23.36
C SER A 67 8.72 13.62 22.18
N ARG A 68 9.77 12.79 22.18
CA ARG A 68 9.71 11.48 21.54
C ARG A 68 8.66 10.66 22.29
N ALA A 69 7.41 10.79 21.87
CA ALA A 69 6.35 9.91 22.33
C ALA A 69 6.67 8.50 21.83
N ASP A 70 6.90 7.63 22.80
CA ASP A 70 7.07 6.19 22.66
C ASP A 70 5.74 5.58 22.19
N ASP A 71 5.50 5.64 20.88
CA ASP A 71 4.33 5.04 20.22
C ASP A 71 4.65 3.63 19.67
N SER A 72 5.71 3.01 20.22
CA SER A 72 6.12 1.66 19.84
C SER A 72 5.25 0.57 20.48
N THR A 73 4.46 0.94 21.51
CA THR A 73 3.69 0.01 22.35
C THR A 73 2.33 0.55 22.83
N ALA A 74 1.83 1.68 22.32
CA ALA A 74 0.53 2.19 22.73
C ALA A 74 -0.58 1.18 22.35
N ALA A 75 -1.17 0.54 23.35
CA ALA A 75 -2.34 -0.31 23.16
C ALA A 75 -3.42 0.54 22.48
N ALA A 76 -3.86 0.08 21.30
CA ALA A 76 -4.95 0.74 20.58
C ALA A 76 -6.17 0.82 21.51
N PRO A 77 -6.97 1.90 21.47
CA PRO A 77 -8.17 2.00 22.28
C PRO A 77 -9.06 0.76 22.07
N ASP A 78 -9.88 0.39 23.06
CA ASP A 78 -10.65 -0.86 23.02
C ASP A 78 -11.48 -1.03 21.72
N SER A 79 -12.00 0.07 21.17
CA SER A 79 -12.70 0.08 19.87
C SER A 79 -11.80 -0.33 18.70
N ASP A 80 -10.56 0.13 18.70
CA ASP A 80 -9.57 -0.12 17.65
C ASP A 80 -9.04 -1.55 17.74
N ALA A 81 -8.91 -2.09 18.95
CA ALA A 81 -8.57 -3.49 19.15
C ALA A 81 -9.65 -4.42 18.57
N ILE A 82 -10.93 -4.07 18.75
CA ILE A 82 -12.06 -4.78 18.11
C ILE A 82 -12.01 -4.61 16.59
N ASP A 83 -11.78 -3.39 16.10
CA ASP A 83 -11.75 -3.12 14.66
C ASP A 83 -10.62 -3.87 13.95
N LEU A 84 -9.45 -3.94 14.58
CA LEU A 84 -8.31 -4.75 14.14
C LEU A 84 -8.67 -6.25 14.03
N GLY A 85 -9.63 -6.71 14.85
CA GLY A 85 -10.18 -8.05 14.79
C GLY A 85 -10.81 -8.39 13.44
N PHE A 86 -11.52 -7.43 12.83
CA PHE A 86 -12.17 -7.58 11.52
C PHE A 86 -11.24 -7.24 10.35
N GLN A 87 -10.26 -6.36 10.57
CA GLN A 87 -9.29 -5.99 9.54
C GLN A 87 -8.51 -7.22 9.04
N GLY A 88 -8.34 -7.31 7.72
CA GLY A 88 -7.52 -8.33 7.11
C GLY A 88 -8.07 -8.84 5.79
N GLU A 89 -7.64 -10.04 5.44
CA GLU A 89 -7.98 -10.66 4.17
C GLU A 89 -8.98 -11.79 4.37
N TYR A 90 -9.93 -11.89 3.45
CA TYR A 90 -10.91 -12.95 3.38
C TYR A 90 -10.91 -13.54 1.98
N ARG A 91 -11.16 -14.84 1.89
CA ARG A 91 -11.13 -15.57 0.63
C ARG A 91 -12.23 -16.62 0.61
N GLY A 92 -12.86 -16.78 -0.55
CA GLY A 92 -13.92 -17.75 -0.72
C GLY A 92 -14.53 -17.67 -2.10
N TRP A 93 -15.86 -17.64 -2.15
CA TRP A 93 -16.59 -17.71 -3.40
C TRP A 93 -17.82 -16.81 -3.39
N GLN A 94 -18.28 -16.44 -4.58
CA GLN A 94 -19.53 -15.72 -4.80
C GLN A 94 -20.18 -16.20 -6.09
N GLN A 95 -21.51 -16.14 -6.18
CA GLN A 95 -22.24 -16.26 -7.44
C GLN A 95 -21.77 -15.18 -8.44
N ALA A 96 -21.58 -15.59 -9.69
CA ALA A 96 -21.06 -14.73 -10.74
C ALA A 96 -22.06 -13.62 -11.12
N ASN A 97 -23.35 -13.97 -11.21
CA ASN A 97 -24.49 -13.07 -11.39
C ASN A 97 -25.64 -13.50 -10.47
N LEU A 98 -26.54 -12.57 -10.14
CA LEU A 98 -27.69 -12.76 -9.23
C LEU A 98 -28.65 -13.92 -9.58
N SER A 99 -28.64 -14.41 -10.82
CA SER A 99 -29.51 -15.48 -11.30
C SER A 99 -28.76 -16.78 -11.65
N SER A 100 -27.45 -16.84 -11.46
CA SER A 100 -26.63 -17.95 -11.95
C SER A 100 -26.29 -18.96 -10.86
N ARG A 101 -26.25 -20.25 -11.22
CA ARG A 101 -25.60 -21.30 -10.40
C ARG A 101 -24.07 -21.30 -10.52
N SER A 102 -23.51 -20.40 -11.33
CA SER A 102 -22.07 -20.30 -11.52
C SER A 102 -21.45 -19.52 -10.37
N VAL A 103 -20.47 -20.10 -9.70
CA VAL A 103 -19.69 -19.45 -8.65
C VAL A 103 -18.30 -19.11 -9.16
N GLN A 104 -17.70 -18.06 -8.60
CA GLN A 104 -16.33 -17.65 -8.87
C GLN A 104 -15.57 -17.42 -7.55
N PRO A 105 -14.25 -17.68 -7.54
CA PRO A 105 -13.43 -17.37 -6.38
C PRO A 105 -13.36 -15.86 -6.18
N MET A 106 -13.40 -15.43 -4.91
CA MET A 106 -13.33 -14.03 -4.51
C MET A 106 -12.27 -13.81 -3.45
N GLY A 107 -11.67 -12.63 -3.47
CA GLY A 107 -10.87 -12.09 -2.37
C GLY A 107 -11.50 -10.80 -1.84
N LEU A 108 -11.34 -10.53 -0.56
CA LEU A 108 -11.78 -9.32 0.10
C LEU A 108 -10.67 -8.83 1.03
N GLN A 109 -10.35 -7.56 0.94
CA GLN A 109 -9.48 -6.86 1.89
C GLN A 109 -10.37 -5.91 2.68
N VAL A 110 -10.45 -6.09 4.00
CA VAL A 110 -11.24 -5.27 4.94
C VAL A 110 -10.29 -4.36 5.70
N ILE A 111 -10.52 -3.06 5.65
CA ILE A 111 -9.64 -2.02 6.16
C ILE A 111 -10.40 -1.26 7.25
N ALA A 112 -9.89 -1.31 8.48
CA ALA A 112 -10.42 -0.49 9.57
C ALA A 112 -10.00 0.97 9.37
N ARG A 113 -10.95 1.88 9.58
CA ARG A 113 -10.77 3.34 9.52
C ARG A 113 -10.84 4.03 10.88
N GLY A 114 -11.08 3.25 11.93
CA GLY A 114 -11.15 3.71 13.32
C GLY A 114 -12.58 4.03 13.69
N GLU A 115 -12.85 4.12 14.99
CA GLU A 115 -14.18 4.45 15.52
C GLU A 115 -15.32 3.55 14.99
N GLY A 116 -15.02 2.30 14.63
CA GLY A 116 -15.99 1.36 14.05
C GLY A 116 -16.32 1.59 12.58
N GLU A 117 -15.62 2.47 11.88
CA GLU A 117 -15.77 2.68 10.44
C GLU A 117 -14.81 1.80 9.64
N PHE A 118 -15.25 1.33 8.47
CA PHE A 118 -14.52 0.39 7.62
C PHE A 118 -14.65 0.75 6.15
N GLU A 119 -13.61 0.42 5.41
CA GLU A 119 -13.68 0.26 3.97
C GLU A 119 -13.36 -1.19 3.62
N ALA A 120 -13.83 -1.65 2.46
CA ALA A 120 -13.37 -2.91 1.93
C ALA A 120 -13.20 -2.86 0.42
N VAL A 121 -12.28 -3.68 -0.08
CA VAL A 121 -12.07 -3.87 -1.52
C VAL A 121 -12.21 -5.35 -1.83
N LYS A 122 -13.20 -5.66 -2.66
CA LYS A 122 -13.45 -7.00 -3.16
C LYS A 122 -12.86 -7.17 -4.55
N TYR A 123 -12.33 -8.36 -4.82
CA TYR A 123 -11.66 -8.74 -6.06
C TYR A 123 -12.22 -10.04 -6.60
N ALA A 124 -12.41 -10.10 -7.91
CA ALA A 124 -12.70 -11.35 -8.60
C ALA A 124 -11.41 -12.16 -8.77
N GLY A 125 -11.51 -13.49 -8.68
CA GLY A 125 -10.37 -14.37 -8.95
C GLY A 125 -9.47 -14.68 -7.76
N GLY A 126 -9.73 -14.09 -6.59
CA GLY A 126 -8.94 -14.28 -5.36
C GLY A 126 -8.27 -13.00 -4.87
N LEU A 127 -7.33 -13.13 -3.93
CA LEU A 127 -6.57 -12.01 -3.35
C LEU A 127 -5.42 -11.56 -4.27
N PRO A 128 -4.88 -10.33 -4.11
CA PRO A 128 -3.73 -9.84 -4.88
C PRO A 128 -2.56 -10.84 -4.89
N GLY A 129 -1.96 -11.07 -6.05
CA GLY A 129 -0.86 -12.02 -6.24
C GLY A 129 -1.27 -13.48 -6.46
N GLU A 130 -2.56 -13.84 -6.29
CA GLU A 130 -3.03 -15.18 -6.65
C GLU A 130 -3.12 -15.39 -8.17
N ARG A 131 -2.91 -16.63 -8.64
CA ARG A 131 -2.88 -16.97 -10.08
C ARG A 131 -4.11 -16.51 -10.89
N ARG A 132 -5.29 -16.48 -10.27
CA ARG A 132 -6.55 -16.11 -10.93
C ARG A 132 -6.99 -14.67 -10.61
N PHE A 133 -6.21 -13.94 -9.81
CA PHE A 133 -6.49 -12.57 -9.38
C PHE A 133 -6.81 -11.66 -10.57
N ARG A 134 -7.81 -10.80 -10.39
CA ARG A 134 -8.16 -9.72 -11.31
C ARG A 134 -8.09 -8.40 -10.56
N SER A 135 -7.49 -7.40 -11.18
CA SER A 135 -7.23 -6.09 -10.58
C SER A 135 -8.45 -5.19 -10.46
N ASP A 136 -9.60 -5.59 -11.02
CA ASP A 136 -10.84 -4.82 -10.87
C ASP A 136 -11.25 -4.75 -9.39
N ARG A 137 -11.44 -3.52 -8.91
CA ARG A 137 -11.71 -3.21 -7.50
C ARG A 137 -13.20 -2.91 -7.32
N TYR A 138 -13.85 -3.65 -6.45
CA TYR A 138 -15.23 -3.35 -6.01
C TYR A 138 -15.16 -2.81 -4.58
N GLN A 139 -15.35 -1.50 -4.42
CA GLN A 139 -15.30 -0.85 -3.12
C GLN A 139 -16.60 -1.03 -2.35
N LEU A 140 -16.48 -1.21 -1.04
CA LEU A 140 -17.57 -1.24 -0.09
C LEU A 140 -17.25 -0.28 1.07
N GLN A 141 -18.28 0.36 1.58
CA GLN A 141 -18.23 1.19 2.79
C GLN A 141 -18.87 0.41 3.91
N GLY A 142 -18.33 0.46 5.12
CA GLY A 142 -18.92 -0.31 6.19
C GLY A 142 -18.73 0.25 7.57
N ARG A 143 -19.50 -0.32 8.48
CA ARG A 143 -19.65 0.18 9.83
C ARG A 143 -19.92 -0.98 10.78
N ARG A 144 -19.30 -0.93 11.95
CA ARG A 144 -19.50 -1.91 13.00
C ARG A 144 -20.79 -1.63 13.77
N SER A 145 -21.53 -2.70 14.03
CA SER A 145 -22.73 -2.75 14.85
C SER A 145 -22.61 -3.93 15.81
N GLY A 146 -22.12 -3.65 17.02
CA GLY A 146 -21.78 -4.68 18.00
C GLY A 146 -20.67 -5.61 17.50
N GLU A 147 -20.98 -6.91 17.40
CA GLU A 147 -20.07 -7.99 16.97
C GLU A 147 -20.03 -8.19 15.44
N PHE A 148 -20.72 -7.33 14.68
CA PHE A 148 -20.83 -7.44 13.23
C PHE A 148 -20.27 -6.21 12.54
N VAL A 149 -19.71 -6.39 11.34
CA VAL A 149 -19.44 -5.28 10.43
C VAL A 149 -20.31 -5.46 9.19
N GLU A 150 -21.13 -4.44 8.91
CA GLU A 150 -21.91 -4.38 7.68
C GLU A 150 -21.14 -3.59 6.63
N LEU A 151 -20.79 -4.23 5.52
CA LEU A 151 -20.13 -3.62 4.36
C LEU A 151 -21.16 -3.50 3.23
N VAL A 152 -21.45 -2.27 2.81
CA VAL A 152 -22.40 -1.93 1.76
C VAL A 152 -21.66 -1.70 0.45
N GLY A 153 -21.99 -2.49 -0.57
CA GLY A 153 -21.45 -2.36 -1.93
C GLY A 153 -22.51 -1.93 -2.94
N GLU A 154 -22.13 -1.78 -4.22
CA GLU A 154 -23.09 -1.42 -5.28
C GLU A 154 -24.11 -2.55 -5.54
N ASN A 155 -23.63 -3.78 -5.73
CA ASN A 155 -24.45 -4.92 -6.16
C ASN A 155 -24.62 -5.99 -5.07
N PHE A 156 -23.74 -6.00 -4.08
CA PHE A 156 -23.72 -7.00 -3.02
C PHE A 156 -23.30 -6.33 -1.71
N ASP A 157 -23.93 -6.76 -0.63
CA ASP A 157 -23.56 -6.38 0.73
C ASP A 157 -22.86 -7.56 1.40
N ILE A 158 -22.04 -7.28 2.40
CA ILE A 158 -21.27 -8.29 3.11
C ILE A 158 -21.42 -8.04 4.60
N VAL A 159 -21.78 -9.09 5.34
CA VAL A 159 -21.77 -9.07 6.81
C VAL A 159 -20.56 -9.85 7.29
N LEU A 160 -19.71 -9.20 8.07
CA LEU A 160 -18.61 -9.87 8.77
C LEU A 160 -19.10 -10.30 10.15
N GLU A 161 -18.93 -11.58 10.45
CA GLU A 161 -19.18 -12.17 11.76
C GLU A 161 -18.01 -13.13 12.07
N ASN A 162 -17.33 -12.92 13.19
CA ASN A 162 -16.15 -13.68 13.58
C ASN A 162 -15.06 -13.70 12.48
N SER A 163 -14.78 -14.86 11.90
CA SER A 163 -13.81 -15.05 10.81
C SER A 163 -14.49 -15.33 9.45
N THR A 164 -15.77 -14.98 9.32
CA THR A 164 -16.57 -15.24 8.12
C THR A 164 -17.14 -13.94 7.56
N ALA A 165 -17.17 -13.86 6.24
CA ALA A 165 -17.78 -12.79 5.47
C ALA A 165 -18.90 -13.38 4.61
N LEU A 166 -20.15 -13.15 5.03
CA LEU A 166 -21.35 -13.62 4.35
C LEU A 166 -21.78 -12.59 3.30
N ILE A 167 -21.94 -13.01 2.05
CA ILE A 167 -22.28 -12.12 0.94
C ILE A 167 -23.76 -12.26 0.64
N PHE A 168 -24.46 -11.12 0.54
CA PHE A 168 -25.87 -11.04 0.18
C PHE A 168 -26.05 -10.18 -1.07
N ASP A 169 -27.04 -10.51 -1.88
CA ASP A 169 -27.52 -9.56 -2.88
C ASP A 169 -28.41 -8.47 -2.27
N LYS A 170 -28.83 -7.52 -3.11
CA LYS A 170 -29.65 -6.38 -2.68
C LYS A 170 -31.08 -6.74 -2.25
N GLU A 171 -31.53 -7.96 -2.52
CA GLU A 171 -32.78 -8.49 -2.00
C GLU A 171 -32.59 -9.27 -0.69
N GLY A 172 -31.37 -9.30 -0.13
CA GLY A 172 -31.04 -10.00 1.11
C GLY A 172 -30.85 -11.52 0.94
N ARG A 173 -30.71 -12.02 -0.30
CA ARG A 173 -30.53 -13.45 -0.55
C ARG A 173 -29.04 -13.82 -0.45
N PRO A 174 -28.68 -14.96 0.16
CA PRO A 174 -27.29 -15.42 0.21
C PRO A 174 -26.70 -15.61 -1.19
N ALA A 175 -25.56 -14.99 -1.43
CA ALA A 175 -24.89 -14.95 -2.73
C ALA A 175 -23.42 -15.43 -2.69
N GLY A 176 -22.88 -15.70 -1.51
CA GLY A 176 -21.51 -16.19 -1.35
C GLY A 176 -21.03 -16.17 0.09
N GLU A 177 -19.82 -16.67 0.28
CA GLU A 177 -19.18 -16.75 1.59
C GLU A 177 -17.66 -16.72 1.41
N MET A 178 -16.97 -16.03 2.31
CA MET A 178 -15.52 -16.01 2.41
C MET A 178 -15.08 -16.21 3.85
N ALA A 179 -13.95 -16.90 4.05
CA ALA A 179 -13.34 -17.09 5.35
C ALA A 179 -12.08 -16.23 5.46
N ARG A 180 -11.78 -15.75 6.67
CA ARG A 180 -10.55 -15.01 6.97
C ARG A 180 -9.33 -15.88 6.66
N VAL A 181 -8.32 -15.28 6.07
CA VAL A 181 -7.03 -15.91 5.79
C VAL A 181 -5.89 -15.04 6.29
N GLU A 182 -4.82 -15.68 6.72
CA GLU A 182 -3.58 -15.00 7.09
C GLU A 182 -2.47 -15.48 6.14
N ARG A 183 -1.91 -14.55 5.37
CA ARG A 183 -0.83 -14.87 4.43
C ARG A 183 0.50 -14.61 5.10
N ILE A 184 1.36 -15.61 5.07
CA ILE A 184 2.74 -15.50 5.50
C ILE A 184 3.60 -15.50 4.24
N SER A 185 4.56 -14.58 4.16
CA SER A 185 5.50 -14.56 3.06
C SER A 185 6.27 -15.88 2.98
N PRO A 186 6.49 -16.45 1.77
CA PRO A 186 7.34 -17.63 1.60
C PRO A 186 8.82 -17.39 1.94
N THR A 187 9.24 -16.12 2.08
CA THR A 187 10.59 -15.74 2.51
C THR A 187 10.62 -15.25 3.96
N MET A 188 9.53 -15.42 4.72
CA MET A 188 9.50 -15.13 6.16
C MET A 188 10.53 -16.01 6.90
N GLY A 189 11.37 -15.39 7.72
CA GLY A 189 12.45 -16.06 8.44
C GLY A 189 13.56 -16.59 7.53
N LEU A 190 13.69 -16.08 6.30
CA LEU A 190 14.71 -16.55 5.37
C LEU A 190 16.08 -16.31 5.99
N LYS A 191 16.82 -17.40 6.21
CA LYS A 191 18.13 -17.36 6.84
C LYS A 191 19.14 -16.66 5.93
N PRO A 192 20.08 -15.89 6.51
CA PRO A 192 21.19 -15.34 5.76
C PRO A 192 21.92 -16.45 4.99
N THR A 193 22.16 -16.21 3.70
CA THR A 193 22.93 -17.16 2.87
C THR A 193 24.42 -17.13 3.20
N ALA A 194 25.19 -18.11 2.71
CA ALA A 194 26.63 -18.12 2.93
C ALA A 194 27.28 -16.85 2.36
N GLY A 195 28.09 -16.16 3.17
CA GLY A 195 28.71 -14.88 2.82
C GLY A 195 27.81 -13.67 3.01
N ALA A 196 26.60 -13.84 3.57
CA ALA A 196 25.74 -12.71 3.91
C ALA A 196 26.31 -11.90 5.08
N ILE A 197 26.24 -10.59 4.93
CA ILE A 197 26.46 -9.60 5.98
C ILE A 197 25.14 -9.46 6.73
N VAL A 198 25.12 -9.94 7.97
CA VAL A 198 23.96 -9.81 8.85
C VAL A 198 23.99 -8.42 9.48
N LEU A 199 22.96 -7.62 9.21
CA LEU A 199 22.86 -6.24 9.70
C LEU A 199 22.06 -6.19 11.02
N PHE A 200 20.99 -6.98 11.11
CA PHE A 200 20.17 -7.12 12.30
C PHE A 200 19.50 -8.49 12.34
N ALA A 201 19.72 -9.26 13.41
CA ALA A 201 19.07 -10.54 13.65
C ALA A 201 19.06 -10.83 15.15
N ASP A 202 18.02 -11.55 15.60
CA ASP A 202 17.90 -11.99 17.00
C ASP A 202 17.94 -10.83 18.02
N GLY A 203 17.40 -9.67 17.64
CA GLY A 203 17.40 -8.45 18.48
C GLY A 203 18.71 -7.66 18.48
N GLU A 204 19.74 -8.13 17.79
CA GLU A 204 21.09 -7.58 17.87
C GLU A 204 21.52 -6.88 16.57
N PRO A 205 21.83 -5.57 16.60
CA PRO A 205 22.40 -4.86 15.47
C PRO A 205 23.91 -5.15 15.35
N ARG A 206 24.41 -5.36 14.11
CA ARG A 206 25.81 -5.74 13.87
C ARG A 206 26.56 -4.83 12.91
N GLY A 207 25.86 -4.15 12.01
CA GLY A 207 26.46 -3.35 10.93
C GLY A 207 25.67 -2.09 10.61
N LEU A 208 25.10 -1.47 11.64
CA LEU A 208 24.19 -0.33 11.53
C LEU A 208 24.72 0.87 12.34
N LYS A 209 24.48 2.09 11.84
CA LYS A 209 24.84 3.33 12.55
C LYS A 209 23.71 3.79 13.45
N ASN A 210 24.03 4.02 14.72
CA ASN A 210 23.09 4.50 15.75
C ASN A 210 21.75 3.73 15.77
N PRO A 211 21.76 2.38 15.72
CA PRO A 211 20.52 1.62 15.71
C PRO A 211 19.76 1.83 17.02
N GLN A 212 18.44 1.83 16.94
CA GLN A 212 17.54 1.82 18.09
C GLN A 212 16.70 0.54 18.04
N VAL A 213 16.56 -0.13 19.18
CA VAL A 213 15.87 -1.41 19.29
C VAL A 213 14.78 -1.27 20.35
N THR A 214 13.56 -1.71 20.03
CA THR A 214 12.43 -1.72 20.96
C THR A 214 12.66 -2.72 22.09
N GLU A 215 11.91 -2.62 23.18
CA GLU A 215 11.97 -3.60 24.28
C GLU A 215 11.66 -5.03 23.79
N ASP A 216 10.77 -5.16 22.80
CA ASP A 216 10.44 -6.43 22.13
C ASP A 216 11.54 -6.98 21.20
N GLY A 217 12.68 -6.30 21.07
CA GLY A 217 13.80 -6.73 20.24
C GLY A 217 13.63 -6.48 18.74
N PHE A 218 12.86 -5.47 18.34
CA PHE A 218 12.72 -5.06 16.93
C PHE A 218 13.52 -3.80 16.63
N LEU A 219 14.11 -3.73 15.45
CA LEU A 219 14.85 -2.55 14.99
C LEU A 219 13.86 -1.44 14.60
N LEU A 220 14.09 -0.23 15.09
CA LEU A 220 13.37 0.98 14.67
C LEU A 220 13.97 1.57 13.39
N ALA A 221 13.14 2.28 12.62
CA ALA A 221 13.60 3.14 11.53
C ALA A 221 14.59 4.23 12.00
N GLY A 222 15.27 4.90 11.06
CA GLY A 222 16.18 6.01 11.37
C GLY A 222 17.65 5.61 11.49
N THR A 223 18.00 4.46 10.92
CA THR A 223 19.38 3.94 10.87
C THR A 223 19.83 3.73 9.42
N GLU A 224 21.11 3.43 9.23
CA GLU A 224 21.70 3.09 7.95
C GLU A 224 22.83 2.07 8.13
N THR A 225 23.21 1.39 7.06
CA THR A 225 24.38 0.50 7.08
C THR A 225 25.65 1.28 7.45
N ALA A 226 26.52 0.67 8.25
CA ALA A 226 27.81 1.26 8.61
C ALA A 226 28.69 1.46 7.36
N GLU A 227 28.70 0.43 6.52
CA GLU A 227 29.43 0.39 5.26
C GLU A 227 28.54 0.73 4.05
N ALA A 228 29.20 1.05 2.93
CA ALA A 228 28.56 1.28 1.65
C ALA A 228 28.78 0.08 0.71
N TYR A 229 27.75 -0.32 -0.01
CA TYR A 229 27.77 -1.49 -0.89
C TYR A 229 27.42 -1.11 -2.32
N GLN A 230 28.21 -1.60 -3.29
CA GLN A 230 27.99 -1.26 -4.70
C GLN A 230 26.76 -1.96 -5.27
N SER A 231 26.82 -3.27 -5.51
CA SER A 231 25.65 -4.08 -5.91
C SER A 231 25.43 -5.16 -4.87
N PHE A 232 24.18 -5.45 -4.55
CA PHE A 232 23.86 -6.39 -3.49
C PHE A 232 22.46 -6.98 -3.64
N ARG A 233 22.26 -8.11 -2.97
CA ARG A 233 20.94 -8.65 -2.65
C ARG A 233 20.65 -8.39 -1.19
N LEU A 234 19.45 -7.94 -0.87
CA LEU A 234 19.03 -7.59 0.49
C LEU A 234 17.75 -8.35 0.83
N HIS A 235 17.69 -8.89 2.03
CA HIS A 235 16.47 -9.40 2.64
C HIS A 235 16.16 -8.56 3.88
N ALA A 236 14.89 -8.20 4.04
CA ALA A 236 14.40 -7.52 5.22
C ALA A 236 12.97 -7.97 5.55
N GLU A 237 12.67 -8.06 6.83
CA GLU A 237 11.31 -8.18 7.32
C GLU A 237 10.90 -6.88 8.00
N PHE A 238 9.68 -6.43 7.74
CA PHE A 238 9.13 -5.23 8.34
C PHE A 238 7.67 -5.45 8.75
N ARG A 239 7.23 -4.69 9.75
CA ARG A 239 5.84 -4.69 10.21
C ARG A 239 5.36 -3.25 10.31
N LEU A 240 4.23 -3.01 9.67
CA LEU A 240 3.57 -1.70 9.67
C LEU A 240 2.71 -1.55 10.93
N PRO A 241 2.65 -0.36 11.54
CA PRO A 241 1.81 -0.11 12.69
C PRO A 241 0.34 -0.06 12.31
N PHE A 242 -0.55 -0.39 13.25
CA PHE A 242 -1.97 -0.15 13.07
C PHE A 242 -2.29 1.33 13.32
N ARG A 243 -2.60 2.07 12.25
CA ARG A 243 -3.00 3.48 12.32
C ARG A 243 -4.26 3.69 11.48
N PRO A 244 -5.43 3.29 11.99
CA PRO A 244 -6.65 3.23 11.19
C PRO A 244 -7.14 4.60 10.71
N GLU A 245 -6.93 5.64 11.51
CA GLU A 245 -7.32 7.03 11.18
C GLU A 245 -6.30 7.75 10.29
N ALA A 246 -5.06 7.24 10.18
CA ALA A 246 -4.03 7.87 9.35
C ALA A 246 -4.26 7.58 7.87
N THR A 247 -3.90 8.53 7.01
CA THR A 247 -4.11 8.45 5.56
C THR A 247 -2.88 8.90 4.78
N GLY A 248 -2.78 8.45 3.52
CA GLY A 248 -1.67 8.83 2.64
C GLY A 248 -0.30 8.54 3.26
N GLN A 249 0.62 9.51 3.17
CA GLN A 249 2.02 9.36 3.60
C GLN A 249 2.21 9.41 5.13
N SER A 250 1.16 9.63 5.93
CA SER A 250 1.24 9.51 7.40
C SER A 250 0.83 8.12 7.90
N ARG A 251 0.38 7.22 7.02
CA ARG A 251 -0.10 5.88 7.38
C ARG A 251 1.06 4.87 7.33
N GLY A 252 1.92 4.87 8.34
CA GLY A 252 2.99 3.87 8.48
C GLY A 252 4.12 4.01 7.47
N ASN A 253 4.56 5.25 7.20
CA ASN A 253 5.57 5.54 6.18
C ASN A 253 7.01 5.30 6.66
N SER A 254 7.80 4.65 5.82
CA SER A 254 9.25 4.47 5.92
C SER A 254 9.79 4.15 4.50
N GLY A 255 11.02 3.69 4.37
CA GLY A 255 11.57 3.29 3.09
C GLY A 255 12.99 2.80 3.17
N PHE A 256 13.37 1.93 2.23
CA PHE A 256 14.75 1.51 2.02
C PHE A 256 15.37 2.38 0.92
N TYR A 257 16.18 3.35 1.31
CA TYR A 257 17.00 4.11 0.38
C TYR A 257 18.29 3.34 0.11
N LEU A 258 18.29 2.56 -0.96
CA LEU A 258 19.44 1.83 -1.47
C LEU A 258 20.51 2.83 -1.90
N GLN A 259 21.71 2.69 -1.36
CA GLN A 259 22.78 3.69 -1.47
C GLN A 259 22.32 5.11 -1.15
N SER A 260 21.39 5.30 -0.20
CA SER A 260 20.85 6.61 0.15
C SER A 260 20.24 7.37 -1.06
N ARG A 261 19.90 6.66 -2.14
CA ARG A 261 19.55 7.20 -3.47
C ARG A 261 18.19 6.75 -3.95
N TYR A 262 17.95 5.45 -3.92
CA TYR A 262 16.82 4.81 -4.57
C TYR A 262 15.93 4.16 -3.52
N GLU A 263 14.75 4.72 -3.34
CA GLU A 263 13.77 4.35 -2.33
C GLU A 263 12.85 3.26 -2.86
N VAL A 264 12.93 2.10 -2.22
CA VAL A 264 11.83 1.13 -2.21
C VAL A 264 10.92 1.50 -1.05
N GLN A 265 9.72 1.98 -1.39
CA GLN A 265 8.79 2.58 -0.44
C GLN A 265 8.26 1.56 0.57
N VAL A 266 8.11 1.96 1.84
CA VAL A 266 7.38 1.21 2.87
C VAL A 266 6.22 2.07 3.35
N LEU A 267 4.99 1.57 3.21
CA LEU A 267 3.78 2.31 3.58
C LEU A 267 2.64 1.33 3.91
N ASP A 268 1.73 1.69 4.81
CA ASP A 268 0.43 1.00 4.90
C ASP A 268 -0.47 1.39 3.72
N SER A 269 -0.26 0.64 2.64
CA SER A 269 -1.09 0.67 1.45
C SER A 269 -2.02 -0.54 1.35
N PHE A 270 -2.30 -1.22 2.47
CA PHE A 270 -3.23 -2.33 2.48
C PHE A 270 -4.61 -1.88 2.00
N GLY A 271 -5.15 -2.57 1.00
CA GLY A 271 -6.41 -2.22 0.35
C GLY A 271 -6.33 -1.06 -0.65
N LEU A 272 -5.18 -0.42 -0.85
CA LEU A 272 -4.99 0.68 -1.83
C LEU A 272 -4.58 0.13 -3.21
N GLU A 273 -4.38 1.02 -4.19
CA GLU A 273 -4.16 0.64 -5.59
C GLU A 273 -2.77 0.10 -5.89
N GLY A 274 -1.76 0.44 -5.08
CA GLY A 274 -0.35 0.22 -5.38
C GLY A 274 0.21 1.34 -6.25
N GLU A 275 -0.08 2.60 -5.90
CA GLU A 275 0.41 3.76 -6.66
C GLU A 275 1.93 3.99 -6.52
N LYS A 276 2.48 4.91 -7.32
CA LYS A 276 3.93 5.18 -7.38
C LYS A 276 4.54 5.72 -6.07
N ASN A 277 3.74 6.03 -5.06
CA ASN A 277 4.15 6.49 -3.74
C ASN A 277 3.67 5.56 -2.61
N GLU A 278 3.24 4.34 -2.97
CA GLU A 278 2.73 3.33 -2.04
C GLU A 278 3.73 2.16 -1.88
N CYS A 279 3.40 1.21 -1.01
CA CYS A 279 4.35 0.17 -0.57
C CYS A 279 4.88 -0.64 -1.75
N GLY A 280 6.20 -0.74 -1.84
CA GLY A 280 6.90 -1.47 -2.87
C GLY A 280 7.16 -0.65 -4.12
N ALA A 281 6.65 0.58 -4.23
CA ALA A 281 6.97 1.47 -5.34
C ALA A 281 8.46 1.86 -5.33
N LEU A 282 8.99 2.08 -6.53
CA LEU A 282 10.18 2.91 -6.69
C LEU A 282 9.71 4.36 -6.62
N TYR A 283 9.92 5.00 -5.48
CA TYR A 283 9.14 6.17 -5.07
C TYR A 283 9.04 7.27 -6.13
N LYS A 284 7.81 7.62 -6.50
CA LYS A 284 7.37 8.55 -7.56
C LYS A 284 7.84 8.24 -8.97
N GLN A 285 8.57 7.15 -9.20
CA GLN A 285 9.03 6.73 -10.53
C GLN A 285 8.16 5.61 -11.10
N ARG A 286 7.95 4.54 -10.31
CA ARG A 286 7.26 3.33 -10.77
C ARG A 286 6.42 2.68 -9.67
N ALA A 287 5.16 2.42 -10.00
CA ALA A 287 4.22 1.66 -9.18
C ALA A 287 4.61 0.16 -9.17
N PRO A 288 4.44 -0.58 -8.06
CA PRO A 288 4.57 -2.03 -8.09
C PRO A 288 3.59 -2.64 -9.11
N ASP A 289 3.99 -3.74 -9.76
CA ASP A 289 3.11 -4.43 -10.72
C ASP A 289 1.84 -5.00 -10.05
N VAL A 290 1.93 -5.30 -8.74
CA VAL A 290 0.83 -5.71 -7.88
C VAL A 290 1.05 -5.13 -6.48
N ASN A 291 0.01 -4.52 -5.88
CA ASN A 291 0.05 -4.17 -4.46
C ASN A 291 0.00 -5.45 -3.61
N MET A 292 1.15 -5.81 -3.04
CA MET A 292 1.33 -7.00 -2.20
C MET A 292 1.45 -6.66 -0.72
N CYS A 293 1.08 -5.45 -0.32
CA CYS A 293 1.02 -5.07 1.09
C CYS A 293 -0.03 -5.92 1.80
N LEU A 294 0.39 -6.62 2.84
CA LEU A 294 -0.45 -7.30 3.82
C LEU A 294 -1.01 -6.29 4.85
N PRO A 295 -2.05 -6.68 5.61
CA PRO A 295 -2.61 -5.83 6.66
C PRO A 295 -1.55 -5.37 7.67
N PRO A 296 -1.69 -4.18 8.28
CA PRO A 296 -0.80 -3.76 9.36
C PRO A 296 -0.84 -4.75 10.52
N MET A 297 0.21 -4.73 11.35
CA MET A 297 0.51 -5.72 12.40
C MET A 297 0.90 -7.11 11.88
N GLN A 298 0.88 -7.37 10.58
CA GLN A 298 1.47 -8.56 9.98
C GLN A 298 2.89 -8.28 9.49
N TRP A 299 3.78 -9.25 9.70
CA TRP A 299 5.14 -9.19 9.16
C TRP A 299 5.12 -9.41 7.66
N GLN A 300 5.93 -8.63 6.96
CA GLN A 300 6.07 -8.64 5.51
C GLN A 300 7.54 -8.74 5.15
N THR A 301 7.84 -9.19 3.94
CA THR A 301 9.22 -9.31 3.47
C THR A 301 9.48 -8.49 2.21
N TYR A 302 10.67 -7.88 2.19
CA TYR A 302 11.32 -7.46 0.97
C TYR A 302 12.54 -8.30 0.70
N ASP A 303 12.62 -8.74 -0.54
CA ASP A 303 13.81 -9.33 -1.12
C ASP A 303 14.18 -8.50 -2.35
N ILE A 304 15.35 -7.87 -2.32
CA ILE A 304 15.77 -6.87 -3.30
C ILE A 304 17.05 -7.36 -3.97
N ASP A 305 17.10 -7.36 -5.29
CA ASP A 305 18.32 -7.51 -6.07
C ASP A 305 18.63 -6.17 -6.74
N PHE A 306 19.66 -5.48 -6.25
CA PHE A 306 20.03 -4.13 -6.67
C PHE A 306 21.40 -4.14 -7.35
N GLN A 307 21.44 -3.54 -8.53
CA GLN A 307 22.65 -3.26 -9.29
C GLN A 307 22.81 -1.75 -9.39
N ALA A 308 23.93 -1.25 -8.85
CA ALA A 308 24.27 0.16 -8.91
C ALA A 308 24.46 0.66 -10.36
N PRO A 309 24.29 1.99 -10.58
CA PRO A 309 24.67 2.59 -11.85
C PRO A 309 26.17 2.41 -12.10
N VAL A 310 26.57 2.53 -13.36
CA VAL A 310 27.98 2.68 -13.75
C VAL A 310 28.19 4.14 -14.09
N ILE A 311 28.99 4.81 -13.29
CA ILE A 311 29.41 6.19 -13.47
C ILE A 311 30.93 6.18 -13.49
N ASP A 312 31.53 6.77 -14.51
CA ASP A 312 32.98 6.81 -14.64
C ASP A 312 33.63 7.84 -13.70
N ALA A 313 34.96 7.91 -13.75
CA ALA A 313 35.74 8.79 -12.89
C ALA A 313 35.51 10.29 -13.19
N ASP A 314 35.07 10.61 -14.41
CA ASP A 314 34.76 11.98 -14.83
C ASP A 314 33.33 12.39 -14.42
N GLY A 315 32.56 11.45 -13.87
CA GLY A 315 31.19 11.66 -13.39
C GLY A 315 30.12 11.42 -14.45
N GLU A 316 30.50 10.92 -15.62
CA GLU A 316 29.56 10.62 -16.71
C GLU A 316 28.87 9.28 -16.46
N LYS A 317 27.54 9.28 -16.52
CA LYS A 317 26.74 8.07 -16.30
C LYS A 317 26.70 7.22 -17.56
N GLN A 318 27.30 6.04 -17.46
CA GLN A 318 27.37 5.04 -18.53
C GLN A 318 26.18 4.07 -18.50
N ARG A 319 25.65 3.78 -17.31
CA ARG A 319 24.47 2.91 -17.15
C ARG A 319 23.69 3.27 -15.90
N ASN A 320 22.36 3.25 -16.01
CA ASN A 320 21.44 3.42 -14.88
C ASN A 320 21.51 2.26 -13.88
N ALA A 321 21.05 2.51 -12.65
CA ALA A 321 20.80 1.46 -11.68
C ALA A 321 19.71 0.52 -12.19
N ARG A 322 19.74 -0.74 -11.75
CA ARG A 322 18.68 -1.71 -12.05
C ARG A 322 18.27 -2.46 -10.80
N ILE A 323 16.98 -2.79 -10.69
CA ILE A 323 16.42 -3.39 -9.49
C ILE A 323 15.38 -4.46 -9.81
N SER A 324 15.35 -5.52 -8.99
CA SER A 324 14.22 -6.43 -8.90
C SER A 324 13.79 -6.48 -7.45
N VAL A 325 12.48 -6.48 -7.20
CA VAL A 325 11.91 -6.48 -5.86
C VAL A 325 10.83 -7.54 -5.78
N TRP A 326 10.95 -8.41 -4.79
CA TRP A 326 9.87 -9.28 -4.35
C TRP A 326 9.30 -8.73 -3.05
N HIS A 327 7.97 -8.56 -3.02
CA HIS A 327 7.21 -8.20 -1.83
C HIS A 327 6.36 -9.40 -1.45
N ASN A 328 6.61 -9.95 -0.25
CA ASN A 328 5.94 -11.16 0.23
C ASN A 328 6.06 -12.33 -0.78
N GLY A 329 7.26 -12.49 -1.36
CA GLY A 329 7.57 -13.51 -2.36
C GLY A 329 6.99 -13.28 -3.76
N THR A 330 6.21 -12.23 -3.98
CA THR A 330 5.69 -11.88 -5.31
C THR A 330 6.60 -10.86 -5.98
N LEU A 331 7.06 -11.15 -7.19
CA LEU A 331 7.88 -10.23 -7.99
C LEU A 331 7.03 -9.01 -8.40
N ILE A 332 7.35 -7.84 -7.85
CA ILE A 332 6.60 -6.59 -8.10
C ILE A 332 7.38 -5.58 -8.95
N HIS A 333 8.69 -5.79 -9.11
CA HIS A 333 9.53 -5.11 -10.09
C HIS A 333 10.48 -6.15 -10.67
N ASN A 334 10.44 -6.37 -11.97
CA ASN A 334 11.33 -7.30 -12.65
C ASN A 334 12.40 -6.56 -13.46
N ASP A 335 13.62 -6.52 -12.93
CA ASP A 335 14.80 -5.98 -13.60
C ASP A 335 14.55 -4.59 -14.22
N VAL A 336 13.94 -3.72 -13.43
CA VAL A 336 13.54 -2.37 -13.79
C VAL A 336 14.76 -1.45 -13.74
N GLU A 337 14.86 -0.56 -14.72
CA GLU A 337 15.86 0.51 -14.73
C GLU A 337 15.40 1.70 -13.89
N ILE A 338 16.32 2.25 -13.08
CA ILE A 338 16.09 3.45 -12.25
C ILE A 338 16.90 4.59 -12.86
N VAL A 339 16.19 5.58 -13.42
CA VAL A 339 16.80 6.61 -14.27
C VAL A 339 17.54 7.68 -13.46
N ASP A 340 17.12 7.93 -12.23
CA ASP A 340 17.72 8.90 -11.31
C ASP A 340 17.39 8.51 -9.86
N LYS A 341 17.95 9.21 -8.87
CA LYS A 341 17.54 9.12 -7.47
C LYS A 341 16.03 9.30 -7.32
N THR A 342 15.44 8.70 -6.28
CA THR A 342 14.03 8.90 -5.94
C THR A 342 13.90 9.91 -4.81
N GLY A 343 12.75 10.59 -4.72
CA GLY A 343 12.37 11.39 -3.55
C GLY A 343 13.50 12.26 -2.97
N ALA A 344 13.71 12.10 -1.66
CA ALA A 344 14.75 12.80 -0.89
C ALA A 344 16.15 12.14 -0.98
N GLY A 345 16.36 11.22 -1.93
CA GLY A 345 17.63 10.54 -2.14
C GLY A 345 18.76 11.49 -2.54
N GLN A 346 19.99 11.05 -2.32
CA GLN A 346 21.22 11.79 -2.63
C GLN A 346 21.54 11.77 -4.14
N PRO A 347 22.19 12.81 -4.71
CA PRO A 347 22.56 12.87 -6.14
C PRO A 347 23.54 11.78 -6.55
N GLU A 348 23.24 11.02 -7.62
CA GLU A 348 24.07 9.90 -8.12
C GLU A 348 25.56 10.27 -8.23
N GLY A 349 26.45 9.28 -8.04
CA GLY A 349 27.89 9.47 -8.12
C GLY A 349 28.66 8.15 -8.20
N PRO A 350 29.98 8.20 -8.45
CA PRO A 350 30.79 7.02 -8.76
C PRO A 350 31.02 6.10 -7.55
N HIS A 351 30.78 6.59 -6.33
CA HIS A 351 30.97 5.83 -5.10
C HIS A 351 29.63 5.41 -4.49
N PRO A 352 29.57 4.19 -3.92
CA PRO A 352 28.38 3.74 -3.20
C PRO A 352 28.22 4.55 -1.92
N LEU A 353 26.97 4.63 -1.44
CA LEU A 353 26.63 5.19 -0.13
C LEU A 353 25.96 4.11 0.73
N PRO A 354 25.79 4.34 2.04
CA PRO A 354 25.01 3.47 2.91
C PRO A 354 23.58 3.23 2.42
N THR A 355 23.02 2.07 2.75
CA THR A 355 21.57 1.82 2.62
C THR A 355 20.89 2.34 3.88
N LYS A 356 19.95 3.28 3.70
CA LYS A 356 19.24 3.95 4.79
C LYS A 356 17.83 3.38 4.97
N ILE A 357 17.44 3.18 6.22
CA ILE A 357 16.06 2.88 6.64
C ILE A 357 15.45 4.19 7.13
N GLN A 358 14.53 4.75 6.35
CA GLN A 358 13.99 6.09 6.59
C GLN A 358 13.11 6.12 7.84
N ASP A 359 13.40 7.04 8.74
CA ASP A 359 12.44 7.49 9.75
C ASP A 359 11.57 8.61 9.16
N HIS A 360 10.26 8.41 9.19
CA HIS A 360 9.25 9.37 8.78
C HIS A 360 8.20 9.59 9.91
N GLY A 361 8.62 9.48 11.17
CA GLY A 361 7.78 9.69 12.35
C GLY A 361 6.71 8.62 12.56
N ASN A 362 6.89 7.44 11.95
CA ASN A 362 5.98 6.30 12.08
C ASN A 362 6.72 5.11 12.72
N PRO A 363 6.09 4.37 13.65
CA PRO A 363 6.67 3.25 14.37
C PRO A 363 6.64 1.97 13.51
N VAL A 364 7.24 2.05 12.32
CA VAL A 364 7.55 0.86 11.50
C VAL A 364 8.73 0.15 12.14
N VAL A 365 8.58 -1.15 12.36
CA VAL A 365 9.61 -1.99 12.98
C VAL A 365 10.16 -3.02 11.99
N PHE A 366 11.42 -3.38 12.18
CA PHE A 366 12.16 -4.25 11.27
C PHE A 366 12.80 -5.42 12.03
N ARG A 367 12.99 -6.54 11.33
CA ARG A 367 13.79 -7.67 11.81
C ARG A 367 14.40 -8.43 10.63
N ASN A 368 15.28 -9.39 10.94
CA ASN A 368 15.92 -10.28 9.95
C ASN A 368 16.42 -9.51 8.71
N LEU A 369 17.38 -8.61 8.94
CA LEU A 369 17.96 -7.76 7.92
C LEU A 369 19.38 -8.24 7.60
N TRP A 370 19.60 -8.62 6.35
CA TRP A 370 20.91 -9.06 5.88
C TRP A 370 21.07 -8.77 4.39
N LEU A 371 22.31 -8.69 3.93
CA LEU A 371 22.63 -8.52 2.53
C LEU A 371 23.79 -9.37 2.07
N VAL A 372 23.90 -9.58 0.76
CA VAL A 372 25.02 -10.28 0.11
C VAL A 372 25.52 -9.37 -1.00
N GLU A 373 26.80 -9.04 -0.99
CA GLU A 373 27.40 -8.29 -2.09
C GLU A 373 27.43 -9.10 -3.38
N THR A 374 27.05 -8.46 -4.48
CA THR A 374 27.00 -9.03 -5.83
C THR A 374 27.81 -8.21 -6.83
N THR A 375 28.66 -7.30 -6.35
CA THR A 375 29.55 -6.48 -7.17
C THR A 375 30.39 -7.36 -8.12
N GLY A 376 30.35 -7.04 -9.42
CA GLY A 376 31.04 -7.82 -10.46
C GLY A 376 30.35 -9.13 -10.87
N GLN A 377 29.25 -9.52 -10.22
CA GLN A 377 28.45 -10.68 -10.63
C GLN A 377 27.39 -10.28 -11.66
N THR A 378 27.07 -11.21 -12.57
CA THR A 378 25.94 -11.04 -13.49
C THR A 378 24.62 -11.28 -12.77
N ARG A 379 23.60 -10.44 -13.04
CA ARG A 379 22.24 -10.61 -12.51
C ARG A 379 21.58 -11.83 -13.16
N ASN A 380 21.86 -13.01 -12.64
CA ASN A 380 21.36 -14.26 -13.22
C ASN A 380 20.12 -14.74 -12.46
N GLY A 381 18.92 -14.42 -12.99
CA GLY A 381 17.65 -15.11 -12.67
C GLY A 381 17.39 -15.43 -11.20
N TRP A 382 17.92 -14.64 -10.27
CA TRP A 382 17.85 -14.95 -8.85
C TRP A 382 16.41 -14.82 -8.38
N SER A 383 15.96 -15.80 -7.61
CA SER A 383 14.70 -15.74 -6.90
C SER A 383 14.96 -16.05 -5.44
N PRO A 384 14.45 -15.21 -4.52
CA PRO A 384 14.55 -15.47 -3.09
C PRO A 384 13.58 -16.56 -2.63
N VAL A 385 12.55 -16.87 -3.44
CA VAL A 385 11.49 -17.80 -3.09
C VAL A 385 12.02 -19.23 -3.16
N PRO A 386 11.97 -20.00 -2.06
CA PRO A 386 12.40 -21.40 -2.07
C PRO A 386 11.60 -22.22 -3.10
N PRO A 387 12.22 -23.18 -3.82
CA PRO A 387 11.54 -23.98 -4.86
C PRO A 387 10.29 -24.74 -4.39
N ASN A 388 10.21 -25.05 -3.09
CA ASN A 388 9.09 -25.76 -2.46
C ASN A 388 8.26 -24.86 -1.53
N ALA A 389 8.39 -23.54 -1.65
CA ALA A 389 7.62 -22.64 -0.81
C ALA A 389 6.12 -22.90 -1.02
N PRO A 390 5.32 -23.02 0.06
CA PRO A 390 3.90 -23.24 -0.07
C PRO A 390 3.29 -22.09 -0.85
N SER A 391 2.56 -22.41 -1.91
CA SER A 391 1.98 -21.40 -2.79
C SER A 391 0.71 -20.74 -2.20
N ARG A 392 0.51 -20.79 -0.87
CA ARG A 392 -0.84 -20.62 -0.28
C ARG A 392 -0.87 -19.90 1.07
N PRO A 393 -1.96 -19.12 1.31
CA PRO A 393 -2.32 -18.59 2.62
C PRO A 393 -2.39 -19.70 3.68
N VAL A 394 -2.05 -19.37 4.92
CA VAL A 394 -2.41 -20.21 6.07
C VAL A 394 -3.85 -19.86 6.41
N ALA A 395 -4.76 -20.82 6.26
CA ALA A 395 -6.09 -20.65 6.83
C ALA A 395 -5.91 -20.64 8.36
N VAL A 396 -6.39 -19.60 9.02
CA VAL A 396 -6.45 -19.57 10.48
C VAL A 396 -7.50 -20.61 10.87
N LEU A 397 -7.06 -21.75 11.40
CA LEU A 397 -7.93 -22.59 12.21
C LEU A 397 -8.26 -21.80 13.48
N ASP A 398 -9.52 -21.88 13.91
CA ASP A 398 -10.13 -21.15 15.02
C ASP A 398 -9.16 -20.86 16.17
N ARG A 399 -9.19 -19.62 16.69
CA ARG A 399 -8.26 -19.10 17.71
C ARG A 399 -8.42 -19.78 19.08
N SER A 400 -9.27 -20.80 19.21
CA SER A 400 -9.48 -21.57 20.44
C SER A 400 -8.27 -22.38 20.89
N ASP A 401 -7.27 -22.63 20.03
CA ASP A 401 -6.15 -23.55 20.33
C ASP A 401 -4.85 -22.87 20.80
N ARG A 402 -4.84 -21.57 21.12
CA ARG A 402 -3.61 -20.87 21.61
C ARG A 402 -3.76 -20.14 22.94
N LEU A 403 -4.68 -20.57 23.79
CA LEU A 403 -4.67 -20.25 25.21
C LEU A 403 -4.63 -21.54 26.02
N ASN A 404 -3.44 -22.13 26.13
CA ASN A 404 -3.04 -23.08 27.18
C ASN A 404 -1.55 -22.93 27.45
#